data_AF-A0A0G1BIW4-F1
#
_entry.id   AF-A0A0G1BIW4-F1
#
_cell.length_a   1.000
_cell.length_b   1.000
_cell.length_c   1.000
_cell.angle_alpha   90.00
_cell.angle_beta   90.00
_cell.angle_gamma   90.00
#
_symmetry.space_group_name_H-M   'P 1'
#
loop_
_entity.id
_entity.type
_entity.pdbx_description
1 polymer ?
#
loop_
_entity_poly.entity_id
_entity_poly.type
_entity_poly.pdbx_seq_one_letter_code
_entity_poly.pdbx_strand_id
1 'polypeptide(L)'
;MGELNPNGLNKTVEAPVSKIGVGGVVQKLEGDLVPEKTKQVELSQEDQLKNLANQSEIIQRDITVLTASIEQTKIKLNEARKKFGLAPTEEDPPSVSSGNDRLEKLQAEQEAFEKQRKEIISQQERTELITKEKQKILQEKLDGLFEEFRRLNVGELESIVQGGKTQGGLNFESKSIGSLNPEMAKSLAIAFKEGVKLLSEILRDHPNLLENLDDALTEEATERIDKKIAQEKSRTEEAEPAKSALEESEHVEAQASNNLSNNFDKTKKVV
;
A
#
# COMPACT_ATOMS: atom_id res chain seq x y z
N MET A 1 63.09 32.53 -25.51
CA MET A 1 63.21 31.11 -25.92
C MET A 1 63.24 30.32 -24.65
N GLY A 2 62.33 29.43 -24.28
CA GLY A 2 61.36 28.52 -24.93
C GLY A 2 61.37 27.30 -23.98
N GLU A 3 60.33 26.54 -23.68
CA GLU A 3 58.95 26.37 -24.11
C GLU A 3 58.21 25.71 -22.94
N LEU A 4 56.88 25.81 -22.97
CA LEU A 4 55.93 25.20 -22.05
C LEU A 4 55.59 23.75 -22.47
N ASN A 5 55.05 23.01 -21.48
CA ASN A 5 53.95 22.03 -21.57
C ASN A 5 54.29 20.50 -21.60
N PRO A 6 53.32 19.58 -21.36
CA PRO A 6 52.88 19.10 -20.03
C PRO A 6 52.69 17.56 -19.96
N ASN A 7 52.40 17.02 -18.76
CA ASN A 7 51.31 16.06 -18.47
C ASN A 7 51.58 15.30 -17.16
N GLY A 8 50.53 15.14 -16.34
CA GLY A 8 50.55 14.21 -15.20
C GLY A 8 49.55 14.52 -14.08
N LEU A 9 48.26 14.59 -14.40
CA LEU A 9 47.13 14.61 -13.46
C LEU A 9 47.21 13.45 -12.43
N ASN A 10 46.79 13.68 -11.18
CA ASN A 10 45.46 13.31 -10.64
C ASN A 10 45.44 13.11 -9.11
N LYS A 11 44.54 13.82 -8.41
CA LYS A 11 43.47 13.27 -7.54
C LYS A 11 42.95 14.37 -6.59
N THR A 12 41.92 15.09 -7.03
CA THR A 12 41.02 15.83 -6.14
C THR A 12 39.70 15.09 -6.10
N VAL A 13 39.24 14.88 -4.87
CA VAL A 13 37.99 14.24 -4.47
C VAL A 13 36.82 15.16 -4.83
N GLU A 14 35.88 14.69 -5.65
CA GLU A 14 34.57 15.32 -5.80
C GLU A 14 33.46 14.34 -5.41
N ALA A 15 32.60 14.82 -4.51
CA ALA A 15 31.36 14.18 -4.10
C ALA A 15 30.32 14.23 -5.23
N PRO A 16 29.43 13.23 -5.36
CA PRO A 16 28.37 13.29 -6.35
C PRO A 16 27.30 14.31 -5.93
N VAL A 17 27.20 15.39 -6.69
CA VAL A 17 26.09 16.34 -6.68
C VAL A 17 24.86 15.65 -7.28
N SER A 18 23.86 15.34 -6.45
CA SER A 18 22.53 14.96 -6.90
C SER A 18 21.88 16.16 -7.62
N LYS A 19 21.78 16.08 -8.94
CA LYS A 19 21.01 17.04 -9.75
C LYS A 19 19.52 16.70 -9.70
N ILE A 20 18.79 17.65 -9.14
CA ILE A 20 17.34 17.84 -9.23
C ILE A 20 16.97 18.08 -10.70
N GLY A 21 15.99 17.33 -11.21
CA GLY A 21 15.44 17.49 -12.56
C GLY A 21 14.00 17.98 -12.53
N VAL A 22 13.81 19.31 -12.55
CA VAL A 22 12.55 19.96 -12.94
C VAL A 22 12.63 20.24 -14.45
N GLY A 23 11.54 19.97 -15.17
CA GLY A 23 11.52 19.82 -16.63
C GLY A 23 11.74 21.08 -17.47
N GLY A 24 12.05 20.81 -18.75
CA GLY A 24 11.60 21.59 -19.91
C GLY A 24 12.54 22.67 -20.44
N VAL A 25 13.40 22.33 -21.41
CA VAL A 25 13.67 23.17 -22.60
C VAL A 25 13.96 22.26 -23.79
N VAL A 26 13.16 22.45 -24.85
CA VAL A 26 13.33 21.87 -26.18
C VAL A 26 14.51 22.57 -26.86
N GLN A 27 15.55 21.82 -27.24
CA GLN A 27 16.43 22.20 -28.35
C GLN A 27 16.83 20.96 -29.13
N LYS A 28 16.51 21.04 -30.42
CA LYS A 28 16.62 20.00 -31.45
C LYS A 28 18.04 20.03 -32.00
N LEU A 29 18.82 18.96 -31.80
CA LEU A 29 20.00 18.67 -32.62
C LEU A 29 20.06 17.16 -32.86
N GLU A 30 20.01 16.80 -34.15
CA GLU A 30 20.11 15.45 -34.70
C GLU A 30 21.53 14.90 -34.51
N GLY A 31 21.62 13.62 -34.13
CA GLY A 31 22.87 12.88 -34.03
C GLY A 31 22.64 11.53 -33.36
N ASP A 32 22.56 10.49 -34.18
CA ASP A 32 22.45 9.08 -33.79
C ASP A 32 23.44 8.67 -32.71
N LEU A 33 22.98 8.52 -31.47
CA LEU A 33 23.59 7.64 -30.47
C LEU A 33 22.47 7.00 -29.64
N VAL A 34 22.41 5.68 -29.77
CA VAL A 34 21.69 4.67 -28.97
C VAL A 34 21.23 5.18 -27.60
N PRO A 35 19.93 5.08 -27.24
CA PRO A 35 19.51 5.36 -25.89
C PRO A 35 20.08 4.28 -24.96
N GLU A 36 21.14 4.62 -24.24
CA GLU A 36 21.44 3.95 -22.98
C GLU A 36 20.19 4.10 -22.10
N LYS A 37 19.40 3.04 -22.05
CA LYS A 37 18.47 2.80 -20.95
C LYS A 37 19.30 2.93 -19.68
N THR A 38 19.22 4.09 -19.04
CA THR A 38 19.54 4.23 -17.63
C THR A 38 18.67 3.19 -16.93
N LYS A 39 19.27 2.04 -16.61
CA LYS A 39 18.68 1.06 -15.71
C LYS A 39 18.49 1.81 -14.39
N GLN A 40 17.31 2.39 -14.20
CA GLN A 40 16.80 2.62 -12.87
C GLN A 40 16.92 1.25 -12.21
N VAL A 41 17.84 1.13 -11.25
CA VAL A 41 17.86 -0.03 -10.38
C VAL A 41 16.54 0.07 -9.64
N GLU A 42 15.56 -0.73 -10.08
CA GLU A 42 14.29 -0.87 -9.39
C GLU A 42 14.64 -1.40 -8.00
N LEU A 43 14.65 -0.49 -7.03
CA LEU A 43 14.79 -0.84 -5.63
C LEU A 43 13.64 -1.78 -5.25
N SER A 44 13.93 -2.82 -4.47
CA SER A 44 12.88 -3.62 -3.84
C SER A 44 11.93 -2.70 -3.07
N GLN A 45 10.65 -3.06 -2.95
CA GLN A 45 9.68 -2.29 -2.15
C GLN A 45 10.19 -2.00 -0.74
N GLU A 46 10.95 -2.92 -0.16
CA GLU A 46 11.54 -2.78 1.17
C GLU A 46 12.67 -1.74 1.21
N ASP A 47 13.49 -1.70 0.15
CA ASP A 47 14.51 -0.66 -0.03
C ASP A 47 13.88 0.71 -0.33
N GLN A 48 12.76 0.73 -1.06
CA GLN A 48 11.98 1.95 -1.29
C GLN A 48 11.41 2.51 0.01
N LEU A 49 10.80 1.66 0.85
CA LEU A 49 10.30 2.06 2.16
C LEU A 49 11.41 2.58 3.07
N LYS A 50 12.57 1.92 3.07
CA LYS A 50 13.74 2.37 3.84
C LYS A 50 14.27 3.72 3.36
N ASN A 51 14.32 3.92 2.04
CA ASN A 51 14.72 5.21 1.46
C ASN A 51 13.74 6.32 1.85
N LEU A 52 12.43 6.09 1.68
CA LEU A 52 11.38 7.04 2.08
C LEU A 52 11.43 7.36 3.58
N ALA A 53 11.69 6.37 4.43
CA ALA A 53 11.87 6.59 5.86
C ALA A 53 13.07 7.51 6.16
N ASN A 54 14.23 7.26 5.53
CA ASN A 54 15.40 8.12 5.69
C ASN A 54 15.16 9.54 5.19
N GLN A 55 14.49 9.70 4.03
CA GLN A 55 14.16 11.01 3.48
C GLN A 55 13.19 11.78 4.37
N SER A 56 12.16 11.10 4.88
CA SER A 56 11.20 11.67 5.82
C SER A 56 11.87 12.11 7.13
N GLU A 57 12.82 11.34 7.67
CA GLU A 57 13.59 11.75 8.86
C GLU A 57 14.41 13.02 8.61
N ILE A 58 15.03 13.13 7.43
CA ILE A 58 15.79 14.33 7.04
C ILE A 58 14.87 15.55 6.97
N ILE A 59 13.73 15.42 6.28
CA ILE A 59 12.76 16.51 6.15
C ILE A 59 12.19 16.92 7.51
N GLN A 60 11.83 15.94 8.35
CA GLN A 60 11.31 16.21 9.68
C GLN A 60 12.32 16.98 10.55
N ARG A 61 13.61 16.63 10.43
CA ARG A 61 14.69 17.37 11.09
C ARG A 61 14.78 18.81 10.56
N ASP A 62 14.74 19.00 9.25
CA ASP A 62 14.80 20.33 8.62
C ASP A 62 13.61 21.20 9.01
N ILE A 63 12.39 20.64 9.03
CA ILE A 63 11.17 21.31 9.53
C ILE A 63 11.38 21.77 10.97
N THR A 64 11.88 20.87 11.84
CA THR A 64 12.10 21.17 13.26
C THR A 64 13.10 22.31 13.45
N VAL A 65 14.24 22.24 12.74
CA VAL A 65 15.29 23.27 12.82
C VAL A 65 14.79 24.62 12.30
N LEU A 66 14.08 24.62 11.17
CA LEU A 66 13.58 25.84 10.54
C LEU A 66 12.49 26.51 11.39
N THR A 67 11.57 25.71 11.94
CA THR A 67 10.53 26.19 12.88
C THR A 67 11.16 26.89 14.08
N ALA A 68 12.14 26.25 14.73
CA ALA A 68 12.84 26.81 15.87
C ALA A 68 13.58 28.13 15.52
N SER A 69 14.20 28.21 14.33
CA SER A 69 14.87 29.41 13.85
C SER A 69 13.89 30.59 13.63
N ILE A 70 12.72 30.31 13.05
CA ILE A 70 11.66 31.28 12.83
C ILE A 70 11.14 31.80 14.18
N GLU A 71 10.81 30.91 15.11
CA GLU A 71 10.35 31.28 16.46
C GLU A 71 11.39 32.10 17.22
N GLN A 72 12.67 31.69 17.17
CA GLN A 72 13.75 32.44 17.82
C GLN A 72 13.88 33.86 17.24
N THR A 73 13.66 34.02 15.93
CA THR A 73 13.68 35.33 15.28
C THR A 73 12.51 36.19 15.75
N LYS A 74 11.30 35.62 15.87
CA LYS A 74 10.12 36.31 16.44
C LYS A 74 10.36 36.75 17.88
N ILE A 75 10.95 35.89 18.71
CA ILE A 75 11.30 36.20 20.10
C ILE A 75 12.29 37.37 20.16
N LYS A 76 13.41 37.29 19.42
CA LYS A 76 14.43 38.35 19.38
C LYS A 76 13.86 39.70 18.92
N LEU A 77 12.94 39.69 17.96
CA LEU A 77 12.24 40.90 17.52
C LEU A 77 11.41 41.50 18.66
N ASN A 78 10.61 40.68 19.34
CA ASN A 78 9.76 41.15 20.44
C ASN A 78 10.59 41.63 21.65
N GLU A 79 11.73 41.01 21.93
CA GLU A 79 12.70 41.50 22.91
C GLU A 79 13.26 42.87 22.52
N ALA A 80 13.62 43.07 21.24
CA ALA A 80 14.07 44.36 20.75
C ALA A 80 12.97 45.43 20.86
N ARG A 81 11.74 45.12 20.43
CA ARG A 81 10.59 46.02 20.57
C ARG A 81 10.36 46.46 22.02
N LYS A 82 10.44 45.51 22.96
CA LYS A 82 10.34 45.79 24.40
C LYS A 82 11.42 46.78 24.88
N LYS A 83 12.67 46.65 24.41
CA LYS A 83 13.76 47.60 24.73
C LYS A 83 13.48 49.01 24.23
N PHE A 84 12.69 49.16 23.17
CA PHE A 84 12.25 50.45 22.63
C PHE A 84 10.88 50.92 23.18
N GLY A 85 10.33 50.22 24.18
CA GLY A 85 9.01 50.58 24.76
C GLY A 85 7.83 50.28 23.83
N LEU A 86 8.04 49.50 22.77
CA LEU A 86 6.99 49.08 21.84
C LEU A 86 6.29 47.82 22.35
N ALA A 87 4.99 47.72 22.09
CA ALA A 87 4.22 46.52 22.37
C ALA A 87 4.72 45.33 21.52
N PRO A 88 4.66 44.08 22.05
CA PRO A 88 4.91 42.88 21.26
C PRO A 88 4.02 42.84 20.01
N THR A 89 4.53 42.19 18.97
CA THR A 89 3.78 41.95 17.73
C THR A 89 3.60 40.45 17.53
N GLU A 90 2.41 40.06 17.06
CA GLU A 90 2.10 38.70 16.60
C GLU A 90 2.33 38.55 15.09
N GLU A 91 2.42 39.67 14.36
CA GLU A 91 2.76 39.65 12.93
C GLU A 91 4.18 39.14 12.69
N ASP A 92 4.31 38.32 11.65
CA ASP A 92 5.58 37.74 11.25
C ASP A 92 6.51 38.81 10.67
N PRO A 93 7.77 38.91 11.14
CA PRO A 93 8.71 39.86 10.56
C PRO A 93 9.00 39.50 9.10
N PRO A 94 9.26 40.50 8.23
CA PRO A 94 9.66 40.24 6.84
C PRO A 94 10.87 39.30 6.71
N SER A 95 11.74 39.27 7.72
CA SER A 95 12.93 38.40 7.75
C SER A 95 12.62 36.90 7.82
N VAL A 96 11.40 36.50 8.21
CA VAL A 96 11.01 35.07 8.28
C VAL A 96 10.16 34.62 7.08
N SER A 97 9.78 35.50 6.15
CA SER A 97 8.88 35.12 5.05
C SER A 97 9.43 33.98 4.20
N SER A 98 10.71 34.04 3.82
CA SER A 98 11.38 32.98 3.07
C SER A 98 11.53 31.68 3.87
N GLY A 99 11.62 31.79 5.20
CA GLY A 99 11.59 30.65 6.10
C GLY A 99 10.22 29.98 6.12
N ASN A 100 9.14 30.76 6.20
CA ASN A 100 7.77 30.25 6.13
C ASN A 100 7.50 29.56 4.78
N ASP A 101 7.88 30.18 3.66
CA ASP A 101 7.72 29.58 2.32
C ASP A 101 8.47 28.25 2.19
N ARG A 102 9.68 28.17 2.79
CA ARG A 102 10.45 26.92 2.81
C ARG A 102 9.81 25.88 3.73
N LEU A 103 9.25 26.28 4.86
CA LEU A 103 8.56 25.40 5.79
C LEU A 103 7.34 24.75 5.12
N GLU A 104 6.53 25.53 4.42
CA GLU A 104 5.36 25.04 3.68
C GLU A 104 5.76 23.99 2.63
N LYS A 105 6.85 24.24 1.88
CA LYS A 105 7.38 23.29 0.89
C LYS A 105 7.83 21.97 1.54
N LEU A 106 8.55 22.05 2.67
CA LEU A 106 9.00 20.85 3.39
C LEU A 106 7.82 20.05 3.95
N GLN A 107 6.78 20.72 4.43
CA GLN A 107 5.55 20.06 4.91
C GLN A 107 4.82 19.35 3.77
N ALA A 108 4.70 19.99 2.60
CA ALA A 108 4.10 19.38 1.41
C ALA A 108 4.91 18.16 0.93
N GLU A 109 6.25 18.24 0.98
CA GLU A 109 7.14 17.13 0.61
C GLU A 109 7.02 15.96 1.60
N GLN A 110 6.93 16.25 2.91
CA GLN A 110 6.66 15.26 3.94
C GLN A 110 5.32 14.53 3.71
N GLU A 111 4.25 15.26 3.41
CA GLU A 111 2.94 14.66 3.10
C GLU A 111 2.99 13.79 1.84
N ALA A 112 3.75 14.21 0.82
CA ALA A 112 3.94 13.44 -0.40
C ALA A 112 4.66 12.09 -0.12
N PHE A 113 5.71 12.09 0.71
CA PHE A 113 6.39 10.85 1.12
C PHE A 113 5.49 9.95 1.96
N GLU A 114 4.67 10.51 2.84
CA GLU A 114 3.70 9.73 3.61
C GLU A 114 2.66 9.06 2.72
N LYS A 115 2.14 9.77 1.71
CA LYS A 115 1.22 9.20 0.70
C LYS A 115 1.89 8.07 -0.07
N GLN A 116 3.12 8.27 -0.54
CA GLN A 116 3.87 7.24 -1.26
C GLN A 116 4.14 6.01 -0.38
N ARG A 117 4.50 6.21 0.89
CA ARG A 117 4.72 5.12 1.85
C ARG A 117 3.44 4.31 2.08
N LYS A 118 2.30 4.98 2.29
CA LYS A 118 1.00 4.32 2.46
C LYS A 118 0.61 3.51 1.23
N GLU A 119 0.87 4.02 0.04
CA GLU A 119 0.60 3.31 -1.21
C GLU A 119 1.44 2.02 -1.33
N ILE A 120 2.74 2.09 -1.05
CA ILE A 120 3.60 0.89 -1.09
C ILE A 120 3.14 -0.16 -0.08
N ILE A 121 2.80 0.26 1.15
CA ILE A 121 2.29 -0.65 2.19
C ILE A 121 0.96 -1.28 1.74
N SER A 122 0.03 -0.49 1.22
CA SER A 122 -1.25 -0.97 0.67
C SER A 122 -1.04 -2.00 -0.44
N GLN A 123 -0.08 -1.77 -1.33
CA GLN A 123 0.28 -2.73 -2.37
C GLN A 123 0.84 -4.03 -1.79
N GLN A 124 1.74 -3.96 -0.81
CA GLN A 124 2.28 -5.13 -0.12
C GLN A 124 1.18 -5.94 0.56
N GLU A 125 0.31 -5.29 1.32
CA GLU A 125 -0.84 -5.91 1.99
C GLU A 125 -1.75 -6.61 0.97
N ARG A 126 -2.04 -5.95 -0.16
CA ARG A 126 -2.82 -6.56 -1.25
C ARG A 126 -2.14 -7.80 -1.82
N THR A 127 -0.83 -7.76 -2.06
CA THR A 127 -0.06 -8.92 -2.54
C THR A 127 -0.11 -10.08 -1.55
N GLU A 128 0.00 -9.80 -0.24
CA GLU A 128 -0.14 -10.83 0.79
C GLU A 128 -1.54 -11.45 0.81
N LEU A 129 -2.59 -10.62 0.69
CA LEU A 129 -3.96 -11.08 0.62
C LEU A 129 -4.20 -11.97 -0.59
N ILE A 130 -3.70 -11.59 -1.77
CA ILE A 130 -3.77 -12.40 -2.98
C ILE A 130 -3.04 -13.73 -2.77
N THR A 131 -1.86 -13.73 -2.16
CA THR A 131 -1.08 -14.96 -1.90
C THR A 131 -1.83 -15.91 -0.95
N LYS A 132 -2.43 -15.39 0.13
CA LYS A 132 -3.24 -16.18 1.06
C LYS A 132 -4.50 -16.73 0.38
N GLU A 133 -5.19 -15.92 -0.41
CA GLU A 133 -6.40 -16.35 -1.14
C GLU A 133 -6.06 -17.39 -2.22
N LYS A 134 -4.92 -17.26 -2.89
CA LYS A 134 -4.41 -18.23 -3.86
C LYS A 134 -4.24 -19.61 -3.25
N GLN A 135 -3.62 -19.69 -2.07
CA GLN A 135 -3.49 -20.96 -1.32
C GLN A 135 -4.85 -21.53 -0.94
N LYS A 136 -5.80 -20.67 -0.53
CA LYS A 136 -7.16 -21.08 -0.20
C LYS A 136 -7.90 -21.67 -1.41
N ILE A 137 -7.87 -20.98 -2.55
CA ILE A 137 -8.48 -21.46 -3.80
C ILE A 137 -7.86 -22.78 -4.21
N LEU A 138 -6.54 -22.90 -4.13
CA LEU A 138 -5.86 -24.15 -4.49
C LEU A 138 -6.28 -25.30 -3.57
N GLN A 139 -6.40 -25.08 -2.26
CA GLN A 139 -6.94 -26.08 -1.35
C GLN A 139 -8.38 -26.46 -1.72
N GLU A 140 -9.26 -25.49 -2.01
CA GLU A 140 -10.64 -25.75 -2.47
C GLU A 140 -10.67 -26.61 -3.74
N LYS A 141 -9.78 -26.34 -4.70
CA LYS A 141 -9.67 -27.11 -5.95
C LYS A 141 -9.16 -28.53 -5.70
N LEU A 142 -8.18 -28.70 -4.82
CA LEU A 142 -7.66 -30.01 -4.43
C LEU A 142 -8.70 -30.85 -3.68
N ASP A 143 -9.45 -30.23 -2.77
CA ASP A 143 -10.54 -30.90 -2.06
C ASP A 143 -11.59 -31.43 -3.06
N GLY A 144 -11.99 -30.60 -4.03
CA GLY A 144 -12.88 -31.00 -5.11
C GLY A 144 -12.33 -32.15 -5.97
N LEU A 145 -11.06 -32.06 -6.37
CA LEU A 145 -10.37 -33.13 -7.09
C LEU A 145 -10.35 -34.45 -6.30
N PHE A 146 -10.10 -34.40 -4.99
CA PHE A 146 -10.07 -35.58 -4.16
C PHE A 146 -11.45 -36.20 -3.95
N GLU A 147 -12.52 -35.41 -3.94
CA GLU A 147 -13.88 -35.94 -4.02
C GLU A 147 -14.14 -36.62 -5.38
N GLU A 148 -13.56 -36.13 -6.47
CA GLU A 148 -13.64 -36.79 -7.78
C GLU A 148 -12.88 -38.13 -7.77
N PHE A 149 -11.67 -38.18 -7.21
CA PHE A 149 -10.92 -39.44 -7.05
C PHE A 149 -11.65 -40.46 -6.18
N ARG A 150 -12.35 -40.04 -5.11
CA ARG A 150 -13.19 -40.94 -4.30
C ARG A 150 -14.34 -41.57 -5.08
N ARG A 151 -14.83 -40.90 -6.13
CA ARG A 151 -15.94 -41.38 -6.98
C ARG A 151 -15.47 -42.29 -8.11
N LEU A 152 -14.17 -42.30 -8.42
CA LEU A 152 -13.61 -43.21 -9.42
C LEU A 152 -13.70 -44.65 -8.95
N ASN A 153 -13.80 -45.56 -9.92
CA ASN A 153 -13.60 -46.97 -9.60
C ASN A 153 -12.10 -47.23 -9.32
N VAL A 154 -11.83 -48.32 -8.59
CA VAL A 154 -10.47 -48.67 -8.14
C VAL A 154 -9.49 -48.78 -9.32
N GLY A 155 -9.92 -49.39 -10.43
CA GLY A 155 -9.06 -49.58 -11.60
C GLY A 155 -8.76 -48.29 -12.37
N GLU A 156 -9.68 -47.32 -12.38
CA GLU A 156 -9.46 -45.99 -12.95
C GLU A 156 -8.46 -45.20 -12.13
N LEU A 157 -8.64 -45.18 -10.80
CA LEU A 157 -7.70 -44.53 -9.90
C LEU A 157 -6.30 -45.16 -10.02
N GLU A 158 -6.20 -46.48 -10.09
CA GLU A 158 -4.93 -47.19 -10.25
C GLU A 158 -4.24 -46.86 -11.58
N SER A 159 -5.00 -46.68 -12.65
CA SER A 159 -4.46 -46.26 -13.95
C SER A 159 -3.85 -44.87 -13.88
N ILE A 160 -4.50 -43.95 -13.16
CA ILE A 160 -3.99 -42.58 -12.93
C ILE A 160 -2.75 -42.62 -12.03
N VAL A 161 -2.76 -43.42 -10.96
CA VAL A 161 -1.60 -43.59 -10.05
C VAL A 161 -0.38 -44.15 -10.79
N GLN A 162 -0.57 -45.07 -11.75
CA GLN A 162 0.54 -45.69 -12.48
C GLN A 162 1.06 -44.79 -13.60
N GLY A 163 0.16 -44.27 -14.43
CA GLY A 163 0.50 -43.63 -15.71
C GLY A 163 -0.01 -42.19 -15.88
N GLY A 164 -0.69 -41.62 -14.89
CA GLY A 164 -1.24 -40.27 -14.97
C GLY A 164 -2.44 -40.11 -15.91
N LYS A 165 -2.99 -41.23 -16.39
CA LYS A 165 -4.02 -41.27 -17.41
C LYS A 165 -5.16 -42.17 -16.99
N THR A 166 -6.34 -41.92 -17.55
CA THR A 166 -7.49 -42.80 -17.39
C THR A 166 -7.24 -44.14 -18.09
N GLN A 167 -8.07 -45.15 -17.83
CA GLN A 167 -7.99 -46.46 -18.51
C GLN A 167 -8.07 -46.36 -20.04
N GLY A 168 -8.73 -45.32 -20.56
CA GLY A 168 -8.79 -45.01 -21.99
C GLY A 168 -7.54 -44.33 -22.57
N GLY A 169 -6.50 -44.11 -21.75
CA GLY A 169 -5.26 -43.43 -22.17
C GLY A 169 -5.38 -41.91 -22.34
N LEU A 170 -6.50 -41.32 -21.89
CA LEU A 170 -6.74 -39.88 -21.93
C LEU A 170 -6.23 -39.20 -20.65
N ASN A 171 -5.95 -37.90 -20.76
CA ASN A 171 -5.66 -37.07 -19.59
C ASN A 171 -6.88 -37.06 -18.65
N PHE A 172 -6.62 -36.95 -17.35
CA PHE A 172 -7.70 -36.84 -16.38
C PHE A 172 -8.33 -35.44 -16.45
N GLU A 173 -9.66 -35.38 -16.58
CA GLU A 173 -10.40 -34.12 -16.58
C GLU A 173 -11.10 -33.95 -15.23
N SER A 174 -10.70 -32.91 -14.51
CA SER A 174 -11.34 -32.49 -13.27
C SER A 174 -12.28 -31.32 -13.50
N LYS A 175 -13.42 -31.30 -12.81
CA LYS A 175 -14.31 -30.13 -12.82
C LYS A 175 -13.74 -29.00 -11.99
N SER A 176 -12.94 -29.31 -10.97
CA SER A 176 -12.37 -28.33 -10.04
C SER A 176 -11.10 -27.68 -10.57
N ILE A 177 -10.25 -28.43 -11.27
CA ILE A 177 -8.92 -27.96 -11.70
C ILE A 177 -8.68 -28.05 -13.21
N GLY A 178 -9.63 -28.59 -13.97
CA GLY A 178 -9.53 -28.73 -15.42
C GLY A 178 -8.77 -29.99 -15.86
N SER A 179 -8.26 -29.99 -17.09
CA SER A 179 -7.48 -31.11 -17.62
C SER A 179 -6.09 -31.14 -16.97
N LEU A 180 -5.79 -32.25 -16.30
CA LEU A 180 -4.50 -32.47 -15.68
C LEU A 180 -3.55 -33.15 -16.66
N ASN A 181 -2.32 -32.64 -16.73
CA ASN A 181 -1.26 -33.37 -17.41
C ASN A 181 -0.95 -34.68 -16.65
N PRO A 182 -0.38 -35.70 -17.31
CA PRO A 182 -0.18 -37.01 -16.68
C PRO A 182 0.70 -36.98 -15.43
N GLU A 183 1.76 -36.18 -15.41
CA GLU A 183 2.64 -36.11 -14.23
C GLU A 183 1.91 -35.54 -13.02
N MET A 184 1.11 -34.49 -13.22
CA MET A 184 0.31 -33.86 -12.18
C MET A 184 -0.80 -34.77 -11.68
N ALA A 185 -1.55 -35.39 -12.60
CA ALA A 185 -2.62 -36.32 -12.27
C ALA A 185 -2.09 -37.50 -11.45
N LYS A 186 -0.94 -38.06 -11.86
CA LYS A 186 -0.25 -39.13 -11.13
C LYS A 186 0.16 -38.69 -9.73
N SER A 187 0.82 -37.54 -9.61
CA SER A 187 1.32 -37.02 -8.33
C SER A 187 0.19 -36.78 -7.34
N LEU A 188 -0.89 -36.14 -7.79
CA LEU A 188 -2.07 -35.88 -6.97
C LEU A 188 -2.83 -37.16 -6.60
N ALA A 189 -2.90 -38.15 -7.49
CA ALA A 189 -3.51 -39.44 -7.19
C ALA A 189 -2.70 -40.26 -6.18
N ILE A 190 -1.36 -40.16 -6.21
CA ILE A 190 -0.48 -40.76 -5.19
C ILE A 190 -0.72 -40.09 -3.84
N ALA A 191 -0.65 -38.75 -3.77
CA ALA A 191 -0.92 -38.00 -2.55
C ALA A 191 -2.29 -38.34 -1.94
N PHE A 192 -3.32 -38.43 -2.79
CA PHE A 192 -4.65 -38.87 -2.39
C PHE A 192 -4.67 -40.29 -1.81
N LYS A 193 -4.01 -41.25 -2.47
CA LYS A 193 -3.92 -42.66 -2.03
C LYS A 193 -3.18 -42.79 -0.70
N GLU A 194 -2.19 -41.93 -0.47
CA GLU A 194 -1.42 -41.86 0.77
C GLU A 194 -2.18 -41.11 1.88
N GLY A 195 -3.35 -40.53 1.58
CA GLY A 195 -4.19 -39.82 2.54
C GLY A 195 -3.73 -38.40 2.83
N VAL A 196 -2.81 -37.84 2.04
CA VAL A 196 -2.31 -36.48 2.14
C VAL A 196 -3.39 -35.53 1.63
N LYS A 197 -3.94 -34.69 2.52
CA LYS A 197 -5.02 -33.74 2.20
C LYS A 197 -4.60 -32.28 2.29
N LEU A 198 -3.52 -31.99 3.01
CA LEU A 198 -3.07 -30.63 3.24
C LEU A 198 -2.23 -30.15 2.07
N LEU A 199 -2.57 -28.98 1.53
CA LEU A 199 -1.81 -28.34 0.47
C LEU A 199 -0.32 -28.20 0.82
N SER A 200 0.01 -27.83 2.05
CA SER A 200 1.40 -27.68 2.50
C SER A 200 2.22 -28.97 2.39
N GLU A 201 1.59 -30.12 2.60
CA GLU A 201 2.24 -31.43 2.48
C GLU A 201 2.40 -31.82 1.02
N ILE A 202 1.36 -31.57 0.20
CA ILE A 202 1.40 -31.81 -1.25
C ILE A 202 2.48 -30.96 -1.92
N LEU A 203 2.60 -29.69 -1.56
CA LEU A 203 3.61 -28.78 -2.12
C LEU A 203 5.03 -29.10 -1.67
N ARG A 204 5.21 -29.72 -0.50
CA ARG A 204 6.53 -30.19 -0.05
C ARG A 204 7.04 -31.30 -0.96
N ASP A 205 6.15 -32.23 -1.32
CA ASP A 205 6.52 -33.42 -2.09
C ASP A 205 6.44 -33.11 -3.61
N HIS A 206 5.67 -32.09 -4.01
CA HIS A 206 5.47 -31.64 -5.39
C HIS A 206 5.41 -30.10 -5.53
N PRO A 207 6.55 -29.39 -5.43
CA PRO A 207 6.58 -27.91 -5.46
C PRO A 207 6.11 -27.30 -6.79
N ASN A 208 6.33 -28.00 -7.90
CA ASN A 208 6.00 -27.51 -9.25
C ASN A 208 4.48 -27.55 -9.56
N LEU A 209 3.67 -28.04 -8.62
CA LEU A 209 2.21 -28.06 -8.76
C LEU A 209 1.64 -26.65 -8.90
N LEU A 210 2.23 -25.69 -8.18
CA LEU A 210 1.81 -24.28 -8.20
C LEU A 210 2.10 -23.60 -9.54
N GLU A 211 3.27 -23.84 -10.12
CA GLU A 211 3.72 -23.15 -11.34
C GLU A 211 2.74 -23.32 -12.51
N ASN A 212 2.15 -24.51 -12.64
CA ASN A 212 1.23 -24.83 -13.73
C ASN A 212 -0.17 -24.21 -13.56
N LEU A 213 -0.49 -23.76 -12.35
CA LEU A 213 -1.79 -23.19 -12.00
C LEU A 213 -1.66 -21.72 -11.62
N ASP A 214 -0.45 -21.17 -11.67
CA ASP A 214 -0.07 -19.93 -11.01
C ASP A 214 -0.88 -18.75 -11.56
N ASP A 215 -0.95 -18.63 -12.88
CA ASP A 215 -1.66 -17.55 -13.57
C ASP A 215 -3.16 -17.60 -13.27
N ALA A 216 -3.80 -18.77 -13.46
CA ALA A 216 -5.24 -18.94 -13.25
C ALA A 216 -5.64 -18.73 -11.78
N LEU A 217 -4.81 -19.19 -10.83
CA LEU A 217 -5.05 -18.97 -9.41
C LEU A 217 -4.81 -17.51 -9.02
N THR A 218 -3.86 -16.82 -9.64
CA THR A 218 -3.57 -15.40 -9.37
C THR A 218 -4.72 -14.52 -9.86
N GLU A 219 -5.25 -14.77 -11.06
CA GLU A 219 -6.42 -14.07 -11.59
C GLU A 219 -7.64 -14.28 -10.68
N GLU A 220 -7.99 -15.53 -10.36
CA GLU A 220 -9.13 -15.85 -9.50
C GLU A 220 -8.97 -15.26 -8.08
N ALA A 221 -7.77 -15.32 -7.50
CA ALA A 221 -7.47 -14.73 -6.20
C ALA A 221 -7.64 -13.21 -6.23
N THR A 222 -7.14 -12.55 -7.28
CA THR A 222 -7.26 -11.09 -7.46
C THR A 222 -8.73 -10.69 -7.54
N GLU A 223 -9.54 -11.36 -8.36
CA GLU A 223 -10.97 -11.08 -8.47
C GLU A 223 -11.72 -11.26 -7.14
N ARG A 224 -11.45 -12.35 -6.41
CA ARG A 224 -12.09 -12.60 -5.12
C ARG A 224 -11.70 -11.55 -4.08
N ILE A 225 -10.44 -11.13 -4.05
CA ILE A 225 -9.97 -10.07 -3.14
C ILE A 225 -10.57 -8.72 -3.53
N ASP A 226 -10.56 -8.35 -4.80
CA ASP A 226 -11.13 -7.08 -5.27
C ASP A 226 -12.63 -7.00 -4.97
N LYS A 227 -13.36 -8.10 -5.15
CA LYS A 227 -14.78 -8.20 -4.77
C LYS A 227 -14.99 -8.06 -3.27
N LYS A 228 -14.14 -8.68 -2.42
CA LYS A 228 -14.21 -8.54 -0.96
C LYS A 228 -13.97 -7.10 -0.53
N ILE A 229 -12.94 -6.46 -1.07
CA ILE A 229 -12.60 -5.06 -0.77
C ILE A 229 -13.74 -4.12 -1.19
N ALA A 230 -14.31 -4.33 -2.38
CA ALA A 230 -15.45 -3.54 -2.86
C ALA A 230 -16.69 -3.70 -1.97
N GLN A 231 -16.99 -4.94 -1.54
CA GLN A 231 -18.12 -5.22 -0.67
C GLN A 231 -17.94 -4.68 0.75
N GLU A 232 -16.70 -4.67 1.26
CA GLU A 232 -16.40 -4.09 2.56
C GLU A 232 -16.53 -2.56 2.54
N LYS A 233 -16.02 -1.91 1.48
CA LYS A 233 -16.21 -0.47 1.24
C LYS A 233 -17.68 -0.07 1.17
N SER A 234 -18.49 -0.81 0.42
CA SER A 234 -19.93 -0.52 0.31
C SER A 234 -20.67 -0.72 1.64
N ARG A 235 -20.25 -1.70 2.47
CA ARG A 235 -20.82 -1.91 3.81
C ARG A 235 -20.45 -0.81 4.80
N THR A 236 -19.25 -0.26 4.73
CA THR A 236 -18.85 0.90 5.56
C THR A 236 -19.53 2.19 5.12
N GLU A 237 -19.72 2.40 3.81
CA GLU A 237 -20.46 3.56 3.29
C GLU A 237 -21.97 3.50 3.62
N GLU A 238 -22.57 2.30 3.65
CA GLU A 238 -23.96 2.10 4.10
C GLU A 238 -24.14 2.15 5.63
N ALA A 239 -23.05 2.11 6.42
CA ALA A 239 -23.09 2.21 7.87
C ALA A 239 -23.00 3.65 8.42
N GLU A 240 -22.60 4.63 7.59
CA GLU A 240 -22.57 6.05 7.99
C GLU A 240 -23.92 6.80 8.00
N PRO A 241 -24.94 6.51 7.16
CA PRO A 241 -26.23 7.21 7.27
C PRO A 241 -27.06 6.80 8.50
N ALA A 242 -26.68 5.73 9.22
CA ALA A 242 -27.42 5.27 10.40
C ALA A 242 -27.00 5.95 11.72
N LYS A 243 -25.89 6.71 11.75
CA LYS A 243 -25.49 7.47 12.96
C LYS A 243 -25.95 8.94 12.94
N SER A 244 -26.14 9.57 11.78
CA SER A 244 -26.67 10.94 11.74
C SER A 244 -28.19 11.03 11.92
N ALA A 245 -28.94 9.94 11.68
CA ALA A 245 -30.38 9.90 11.87
C ALA A 245 -30.84 9.57 13.31
N LEU A 246 -29.93 9.19 14.22
CA LEU A 246 -30.25 8.90 15.62
C LEU A 246 -29.97 10.09 16.57
N GLU A 247 -29.09 11.02 16.22
CA GLU A 247 -28.84 12.22 17.05
C GLU A 247 -29.86 13.35 16.81
N GLU A 248 -30.57 13.38 15.68
CA GLU A 248 -31.69 14.33 15.48
C GLU A 248 -33.00 13.90 16.15
N SER A 249 -33.11 12.64 16.60
CA SER A 249 -34.31 12.14 17.29
C SER A 249 -34.30 12.38 18.81
N GLU A 250 -33.14 12.58 19.44
CA GLU A 250 -33.07 12.88 20.88
C GLU A 250 -33.15 14.39 21.20
N HIS A 251 -32.98 15.26 20.20
CA HIS A 251 -33.02 16.72 20.43
C HIS A 251 -34.43 17.35 20.35
N VAL A 252 -35.44 16.61 19.90
CA VAL A 252 -36.84 17.09 19.86
C VAL A 252 -37.64 16.69 21.11
N GLU A 253 -37.26 15.64 21.83
CA GLU A 253 -37.99 15.21 23.04
C GLU A 253 -37.49 15.88 24.35
N ALA A 254 -36.36 16.59 24.30
CA ALA A 254 -35.85 17.38 25.44
C ALA A 254 -36.35 18.84 25.49
N GLN A 255 -37.05 19.34 24.45
CA GLN A 255 -37.62 20.70 24.45
C GLN A 255 -39.14 20.76 24.72
N ALA A 256 -39.83 19.61 24.73
CA ALA A 256 -41.25 19.56 25.10
C ALA A 256 -41.49 19.51 26.63
N SER A 257 -40.49 19.12 27.42
CA SER A 257 -40.63 18.97 28.89
C SER A 257 -40.31 20.23 29.69
N ASN A 258 -39.72 21.28 29.08
CA ASN A 258 -39.39 22.54 29.77
C ASN A 258 -40.46 23.64 29.66
N ASN A 259 -41.58 23.41 28.96
CA ASN A 259 -42.67 24.39 28.82
C ASN A 259 -43.93 24.10 29.66
N LEU A 260 -43.91 23.09 30.54
CA LEU A 260 -45.06 22.73 31.38
C LEU A 260 -44.89 23.04 32.88
N SER A 261 -43.75 23.60 33.31
CA SER A 261 -43.49 23.84 34.74
C SER A 261 -43.47 25.31 35.19
N ASN A 262 -43.82 26.28 34.34
CA ASN A 262 -43.77 27.72 34.69
C ASN A 262 -45.12 28.48 34.58
N ASN A 263 -46.26 27.80 34.64
CA ASN A 263 -47.58 28.47 34.58
C ASN A 263 -48.55 28.09 35.71
N PHE A 264 -48.03 27.84 36.92
CA PHE A 264 -48.85 27.73 38.12
C PHE A 264 -48.19 28.50 39.28
N ASP A 265 -48.24 29.83 39.22
CA ASP A 265 -48.61 30.66 40.37
C ASP A 265 -48.48 32.14 40.02
N LYS A 266 -49.62 32.81 39.82
CA LYS A 266 -49.90 34.22 40.20
C LYS A 266 -51.21 34.70 39.58
N THR A 267 -52.31 34.08 39.98
CA THR A 267 -53.64 34.69 39.89
C THR A 267 -54.51 34.27 41.08
N LYS A 268 -54.24 34.88 42.25
CA LYS A 268 -55.31 35.15 43.21
C LYS A 268 -55.26 36.61 43.69
N LYS A 269 -56.20 37.37 43.13
CA LYS A 269 -56.83 38.59 43.65
C LYS A 269 -57.09 38.48 45.16
N VAL A 270 -56.80 39.51 45.95
CA VAL A 270 -57.75 40.60 46.31
C VAL A 270 -59.10 40.04 46.78
N VAL A 271 -59.28 39.91 48.09
CA VAL A 271 -60.18 40.73 48.96
C VAL A 271 -59.59 40.73 50.36
#